data_AF-A0A812RYG3-F1
#
_entry.id   AF-A0A812RYG3-F1
#
_cell.length_a   1.000
_cell.length_b   1.000
_cell.length_c   1.000
_cell.angle_alpha   90.00
_cell.angle_beta   90.00
_cell.angle_gamma   90.00
#
_symmetry.space_group_name_H-M   'P 1'
#
loop_
_entity.id
_entity.type
_entity.pdbx_description
1 polymer ?
#
loop_
_entity_poly.entity_id
_entity_poly.type
_entity_poly.pdbx_seq_one_letter_code
_entity_poly.pdbx_strand_id
1 'polypeptide(L)'
;MSVSLAVEQLTCRSDCKTKDNVTVCVVTAVQYRIVKDMVKVAVFDIASPHAQIRAEVDNVLRSTLPTMTLDESYEAKEKMVAEILEAVKAAMAQYGYEMINVLITDIQPEQSVLNAMNEINASRRQREAAFEKGEAEKLLKIKASEADAEAKRLAGVGMANMRAAMAQGFQDSMKFMKDSGMNEQEAMHMMIMTQYLDTLKEFAGSHGSIVVPHAPAAIQEPSPTGSQMV
;
A
#
# COMPACT_ATOMS: atom_id res chain seq x y z
N MET A 1 -17.07 -20.60 -62.19
CA MET A 1 -16.75 -20.09 -60.84
C MET A 1 -17.11 -18.62 -60.80
N SER A 2 -18.09 -18.24 -59.97
CA SER A 2 -18.39 -16.84 -59.70
C SER A 2 -17.41 -16.34 -58.64
N VAL A 3 -16.59 -15.36 -58.97
CA VAL A 3 -15.62 -14.76 -58.05
C VAL A 3 -16.28 -13.54 -57.41
N SER A 4 -16.32 -13.51 -56.08
CA SER A 4 -16.85 -12.38 -55.33
C SER A 4 -15.82 -11.26 -55.26
N LEU A 5 -16.25 -10.03 -55.53
CA LEU A 5 -15.46 -8.82 -55.32
C LEU A 5 -15.81 -8.13 -53.98
N ALA A 6 -16.63 -8.79 -53.15
CA ALA A 6 -16.97 -8.28 -51.83
C ALA A 6 -15.75 -8.30 -50.90
N VAL A 7 -15.84 -7.59 -49.77
CA VAL A 7 -14.87 -7.80 -48.70
C VAL A 7 -15.15 -9.16 -48.09
N GLU A 8 -14.11 -9.97 -47.99
CA GLU A 8 -14.14 -11.25 -47.29
C GLU A 8 -13.24 -11.18 -46.06
N GLN A 9 -13.54 -12.04 -45.08
CA GLN A 9 -12.77 -12.14 -43.85
C GLN A 9 -12.25 -13.56 -43.68
N LEU A 10 -10.95 -13.69 -43.46
CA LEU A 10 -10.29 -14.94 -43.09
C LEU A 10 -9.86 -14.88 -41.63
N THR A 11 -10.30 -15.84 -40.83
CA THR A 11 -9.81 -16.03 -39.46
C THR A 11 -8.64 -17.02 -39.47
N CYS A 12 -7.50 -16.56 -38.97
CA CYS A 12 -6.28 -17.32 -38.77
C CYS A 12 -6.10 -17.58 -37.26
N ARG A 13 -5.65 -18.78 -36.93
CA ARG A 13 -5.32 -19.19 -35.56
C ARG A 13 -3.88 -19.69 -35.58
N SER A 14 -3.05 -19.10 -34.73
CA SER A 14 -1.60 -19.29 -34.76
C SER A 14 -1.10 -19.51 -33.34
N ASP A 15 -0.39 -20.61 -33.12
CA ASP A 15 0.21 -20.92 -31.83
C ASP A 15 1.67 -20.47 -31.82
N CYS A 16 2.05 -19.67 -30.82
CA CYS A 16 3.38 -19.08 -30.70
C CYS A 16 3.83 -19.06 -29.25
N LYS A 17 5.13 -18.85 -29.04
CA LYS A 17 5.72 -18.67 -27.71
C LYS A 17 6.25 -17.26 -27.55
N THR A 18 5.99 -16.67 -26.40
CA THR A 18 6.54 -15.38 -25.98
C THR A 18 7.94 -15.53 -25.39
N LYS A 19 8.60 -14.40 -25.11
CA LYS A 19 9.94 -14.33 -24.50
C LYS A 19 10.02 -15.02 -23.12
N ASP A 20 8.93 -14.97 -22.36
CA ASP A 20 8.77 -15.61 -21.05
C ASP A 20 8.33 -17.09 -21.14
N ASN A 21 8.46 -17.69 -22.33
CA ASN A 21 8.16 -19.10 -22.60
C ASN A 21 6.69 -19.47 -22.30
N VAL A 22 5.77 -18.52 -22.47
CA VAL A 22 4.33 -18.76 -22.43
C VAL A 22 3.85 -19.13 -23.82
N THR A 23 3.19 -20.27 -23.94
CA THR A 23 2.48 -20.64 -25.17
C THR A 23 1.19 -19.84 -25.24
N VAL A 24 1.02 -19.09 -26.33
CA VAL A 24 -0.16 -18.29 -26.62
C VAL A 24 -0.77 -18.72 -27.95
N CYS A 25 -2.09 -18.70 -27.99
CA CYS A 25 -2.88 -18.87 -29.19
C CYS A 25 -3.40 -17.51 -29.63
N VAL A 26 -2.95 -17.04 -30.79
CA VAL A 26 -3.37 -15.75 -31.37
C VAL A 26 -4.42 -16.00 -32.44
N VAL A 27 -5.55 -15.32 -32.32
CA VAL A 27 -6.62 -15.33 -33.31
C VAL A 27 -6.62 -14.00 -34.05
N THR A 28 -6.35 -14.06 -35.35
CA THR A 28 -6.24 -12.88 -36.21
C THR A 28 -7.29 -12.95 -37.31
N ALA A 29 -8.05 -11.87 -37.50
CA ALA A 29 -8.99 -11.71 -38.60
C ALA A 29 -8.37 -10.80 -39.66
N VAL A 30 -8.24 -11.31 -40.88
CA VAL A 30 -7.72 -10.56 -42.04
C VAL A 30 -8.86 -10.30 -42.99
N GLN A 31 -9.11 -9.03 -43.30
CA GLN A 31 -10.09 -8.59 -44.28
C GLN A 31 -9.40 -8.27 -45.60
N TYR A 32 -9.84 -8.91 -46.66
CA TYR A 32 -9.26 -8.75 -48.00
C TYR A 32 -10.34 -8.67 -49.07
N ARG A 33 -9.93 -8.22 -50.25
CA ARG A 33 -10.75 -8.18 -51.46
C ARG A 33 -9.88 -8.41 -52.68
N ILE A 34 -10.46 -8.97 -53.74
CA ILE A 34 -9.80 -9.09 -55.04
C ILE A 34 -9.88 -7.75 -55.79
N VAL A 35 -8.75 -7.26 -56.28
CA VAL A 35 -8.68 -6.04 -57.11
C VAL A 35 -9.34 -6.31 -58.46
N LYS A 36 -10.27 -5.43 -58.86
CA LYS A 36 -11.09 -5.60 -60.08
C LYS A 36 -10.25 -5.81 -61.35
N ASP A 37 -9.10 -5.14 -61.43
CA ASP A 37 -8.23 -5.17 -62.61
C ASP A 37 -7.34 -6.43 -62.65
N MET A 38 -7.18 -7.12 -61.52
CA MET A 38 -6.29 -8.29 -61.36
C MET A 38 -7.03 -9.59 -61.10
N VAL A 39 -8.34 -9.65 -61.40
CA VAL A 39 -9.19 -10.85 -61.15
C VAL A 39 -8.64 -12.10 -61.83
N LYS A 40 -8.05 -11.98 -63.03
CA LYS A 40 -7.47 -13.13 -63.73
C LYS A 40 -6.27 -13.71 -62.96
N VAL A 41 -5.35 -12.85 -62.52
CA VAL A 41 -4.19 -13.23 -61.72
C VAL A 41 -4.65 -13.88 -60.41
N ALA A 42 -5.58 -13.26 -59.70
CA ALA A 42 -6.08 -13.74 -58.41
C ALA A 42 -6.74 -15.13 -58.46
N VAL A 43 -7.27 -15.52 -59.63
CA VAL A 43 -7.99 -16.79 -59.83
C VAL A 43 -7.09 -17.89 -60.39
N PHE A 44 -6.09 -17.54 -61.21
CA PHE A 44 -5.28 -18.53 -61.94
C PHE A 44 -3.85 -18.66 -61.41
N ASP A 45 -3.28 -17.63 -60.79
CA ASP A 45 -1.85 -17.60 -60.45
C ASP A 45 -1.56 -18.06 -59.02
N ILE A 46 -2.59 -18.27 -58.20
CA ILE A 46 -2.47 -18.77 -56.82
C ILE A 46 -3.41 -19.95 -56.57
N ALA A 47 -2.85 -21.05 -56.07
CA ALA A 47 -3.63 -22.26 -55.79
C ALA A 47 -4.47 -22.16 -54.50
N SER A 48 -3.93 -21.50 -53.46
CA SER A 48 -4.63 -21.30 -52.18
C SER A 48 -4.27 -19.96 -51.55
N PRO A 49 -5.02 -18.89 -51.83
CA PRO A 49 -4.75 -17.56 -51.26
C PRO A 49 -4.91 -17.55 -49.74
N HIS A 50 -5.84 -18.33 -49.18
CA HIS A 50 -6.04 -18.40 -47.74
C HIS A 50 -4.86 -19.04 -47.02
N ALA A 51 -4.23 -20.05 -47.62
CA ALA A 51 -3.05 -20.68 -47.04
C ALA A 51 -1.86 -19.71 -47.06
N GLN A 52 -1.69 -18.94 -48.14
CA GLN A 52 -0.63 -17.94 -48.23
C GLN A 52 -0.81 -16.83 -47.18
N ILE A 53 -2.02 -16.27 -47.05
CA ILE A 53 -2.33 -15.26 -46.02
C ILE A 53 -2.03 -15.81 -44.63
N ARG A 54 -2.45 -17.05 -44.32
CA ARG A 54 -2.18 -17.68 -43.03
C ARG A 54 -0.68 -17.84 -42.78
N ALA A 55 0.08 -18.29 -43.77
CA ALA A 55 1.52 -18.49 -43.64
C ALA A 55 2.26 -17.17 -43.34
N GLU A 56 1.87 -16.06 -43.99
CA GLU A 56 2.48 -14.75 -43.72
C GLU A 56 2.11 -14.22 -42.34
N VAL A 57 0.87 -14.40 -41.89
CA VAL A 57 0.46 -14.06 -40.52
C VAL A 57 1.28 -14.86 -39.51
N ASP A 58 1.44 -16.17 -39.72
CA ASP A 58 2.23 -17.04 -38.86
C ASP A 58 3.71 -16.62 -38.81
N ASN A 59 4.27 -16.21 -39.95
CA ASN A 59 5.66 -15.76 -40.07
C ASN A 59 5.92 -14.51 -39.22
N VAL A 60 5.04 -13.51 -39.31
CA VAL A 60 5.15 -12.27 -38.51
C VAL A 60 4.94 -12.56 -37.02
N LEU A 61 3.94 -13.35 -36.66
CA LEU A 61 3.70 -13.68 -35.25
C LEU A 61 4.89 -14.44 -34.65
N ARG A 62 5.50 -15.35 -35.41
CA ARG A 62 6.66 -16.13 -34.98
C ARG A 62 7.95 -15.31 -34.89
N SER A 63 8.08 -14.21 -35.64
CA SER A 63 9.25 -13.33 -35.53
C SER A 63 9.08 -12.30 -34.40
N THR A 64 7.87 -11.79 -34.19
CA THR A 64 7.59 -10.69 -33.26
C THR A 64 7.34 -11.19 -31.82
N LEU A 65 6.50 -12.22 -31.61
CA LEU A 65 6.12 -12.67 -30.26
C LEU A 65 7.28 -13.18 -29.40
N PRO A 66 8.28 -13.92 -29.91
CA PRO A 66 9.40 -14.36 -29.08
C PRO A 66 10.29 -13.23 -28.56
N THR A 67 10.19 -12.03 -29.13
CA THR A 67 10.99 -10.87 -28.71
C THR A 67 10.38 -10.09 -27.54
N MET A 68 9.10 -10.32 -27.24
CA MET A 68 8.32 -9.62 -26.23
C MET A 68 7.72 -10.58 -25.19
N THR A 69 7.48 -10.08 -23.98
CA THR A 69 6.77 -10.83 -22.92
C THR A 69 5.27 -10.89 -23.20
N LEU A 70 4.53 -11.75 -22.48
CA LEU A 70 3.07 -11.82 -22.61
C LEU A 70 2.41 -10.45 -22.39
N ASP A 71 2.80 -9.71 -21.35
CA ASP A 71 2.23 -8.40 -21.06
C ASP A 71 2.53 -7.37 -22.17
N GLU A 72 3.79 -7.32 -22.62
CA GLU A 72 4.20 -6.48 -23.75
C GLU A 72 3.44 -6.84 -25.04
N SER A 73 3.09 -8.11 -25.25
CA SER A 73 2.29 -8.54 -26.42
C SER A 73 0.86 -8.01 -26.38
N TYR A 74 0.29 -7.78 -25.20
CA TYR A 74 -1.02 -7.13 -25.08
C TYR A 74 -0.93 -5.62 -25.34
N GLU A 75 0.13 -4.97 -24.87
CA GLU A 75 0.36 -3.53 -25.08
C GLU A 75 0.71 -3.23 -26.54
N ALA A 76 1.52 -4.07 -27.17
CA ALA A 76 1.99 -3.90 -28.55
C ALA A 76 1.02 -4.42 -29.62
N LYS A 77 -0.26 -4.66 -29.29
CA LYS A 77 -1.27 -5.18 -30.24
C LYS A 77 -1.37 -4.34 -31.52
N GLU A 78 -1.45 -3.02 -31.40
CA GLU A 78 -1.57 -2.13 -32.57
C GLU A 78 -0.34 -2.19 -33.47
N LYS A 79 0.85 -2.28 -32.87
CA LYS A 79 2.10 -2.42 -33.60
C LYS A 79 2.16 -3.75 -34.35
N MET A 80 1.80 -4.86 -33.71
CA MET A 80 1.71 -6.16 -34.37
C MET A 80 0.70 -6.17 -35.52
N VAL A 81 -0.46 -5.54 -35.34
CA VAL A 81 -1.46 -5.40 -36.41
C VAL A 81 -0.88 -4.69 -37.62
N ALA A 82 -0.15 -3.58 -37.42
CA ALA A 82 0.49 -2.84 -38.50
C ALA A 82 1.57 -3.67 -39.21
N GLU A 83 2.41 -4.39 -38.47
CA GLU A 83 3.44 -5.28 -39.04
C GLU A 83 2.83 -6.42 -39.86
N ILE A 84 1.78 -7.06 -39.35
CA ILE A 84 1.06 -8.12 -40.06
C ILE A 84 0.41 -7.57 -41.34
N LEU A 85 -0.24 -6.40 -41.26
CA LEU A 85 -0.89 -5.78 -42.42
C LEU A 85 0.13 -5.49 -43.53
N GLU A 86 1.26 -4.88 -43.20
CA GLU A 86 2.31 -4.56 -44.18
C GLU A 86 2.91 -5.82 -44.82
N ALA A 87 3.22 -6.85 -44.02
CA ALA A 87 3.78 -8.10 -44.52
C ALA A 87 2.81 -8.84 -45.45
N VAL A 88 1.55 -9.02 -45.02
CA VAL A 88 0.53 -9.72 -45.82
C VAL A 88 0.22 -8.92 -47.08
N LYS A 89 0.12 -7.59 -47.00
CA LYS A 89 -0.12 -6.72 -48.16
C LYS A 89 1.00 -6.84 -49.18
N ALA A 90 2.27 -6.83 -48.77
CA ALA A 90 3.40 -6.99 -49.67
C ALA A 90 3.40 -8.35 -50.37
N ALA A 91 3.14 -9.43 -49.63
CA ALA A 91 3.12 -10.79 -50.18
C ALA A 91 1.94 -11.05 -51.13
N MET A 92 0.79 -10.44 -50.85
CA MET A 92 -0.46 -10.70 -51.58
C MET A 92 -0.73 -9.73 -52.74
N ALA A 93 -0.05 -8.57 -52.76
CA ALA A 93 -0.21 -7.57 -53.83
C ALA A 93 0.09 -8.13 -55.23
N GLN A 94 1.12 -8.97 -55.36
CA GLN A 94 1.49 -9.60 -56.64
C GLN A 94 0.42 -10.56 -57.18
N TYR A 95 -0.45 -11.07 -56.30
CA TYR A 95 -1.53 -11.99 -56.66
C TYR A 95 -2.87 -11.26 -56.87
N GLY A 96 -2.91 -9.92 -56.82
CA GLY A 96 -4.14 -9.15 -57.05
C GLY A 96 -5.11 -9.10 -55.87
N TYR A 97 -4.62 -9.36 -54.65
CA TYR A 97 -5.40 -9.24 -53.42
C TYR A 97 -5.04 -7.95 -52.69
N GLU A 98 -6.06 -7.17 -52.34
CA GLU A 98 -5.96 -5.96 -51.53
C GLU A 98 -6.33 -6.29 -50.07
N MET A 99 -5.42 -6.00 -49.15
CA MET A 99 -5.66 -6.13 -47.71
C MET A 99 -6.29 -4.84 -47.19
N ILE A 100 -7.49 -4.95 -46.63
CA ILE A 100 -8.26 -3.79 -46.14
C ILE A 100 -7.94 -3.54 -44.67
N ASN A 101 -7.99 -4.59 -43.85
CA ASN A 101 -7.76 -4.47 -42.42
C ASN A 101 -7.28 -5.79 -41.82
N VAL A 102 -6.53 -5.71 -40.72
CA VAL A 102 -6.13 -6.85 -39.90
C VAL A 102 -6.53 -6.54 -38.46
N LEU A 103 -7.12 -7.51 -37.77
CA LEU A 103 -7.53 -7.37 -36.38
C LEU A 103 -7.07 -8.59 -35.57
N ILE A 104 -6.27 -8.36 -34.54
CA ILE A 104 -6.00 -9.39 -33.53
C ILE A 104 -7.21 -9.46 -32.60
N THR A 105 -8.00 -10.52 -32.76
CA THR A 105 -9.25 -10.73 -31.99
C THR A 105 -8.94 -11.09 -30.56
N ASP A 106 -8.02 -12.03 -30.35
CA ASP A 106 -7.65 -12.48 -29.02
C ASP A 106 -6.22 -13.05 -28.99
N ILE A 107 -5.58 -12.96 -27.82
CA ILE A 107 -4.30 -13.59 -27.49
C ILE A 107 -4.57 -14.41 -26.23
N GLN A 108 -4.75 -15.72 -26.37
CA GLN A 108 -5.10 -16.56 -25.23
C GLN A 108 -3.90 -17.41 -24.80
N PRO A 109 -3.35 -17.23 -23.59
CA PRO A 109 -2.37 -18.17 -23.05
C PRO A 109 -3.01 -19.53 -22.77
N GLU A 110 -2.20 -20.58 -22.71
CA GLU A 110 -2.67 -21.89 -22.25
C GLU A 110 -3.29 -21.81 -20.85
N GLN A 111 -4.35 -22.60 -20.64
CA GLN A 111 -5.14 -22.56 -19.41
C GLN A 111 -4.33 -22.94 -18.17
N SER A 112 -3.31 -23.80 -18.33
CA SER A 112 -2.32 -24.14 -17.31
C SER A 112 -1.53 -22.91 -16.83
N VAL A 113 -1.06 -22.08 -17.77
CA VAL A 113 -0.31 -20.86 -17.48
C VAL A 113 -1.22 -19.83 -16.84
N LEU A 114 -2.45 -19.66 -17.34
CA LEU A 114 -3.42 -18.74 -16.75
C LEU A 114 -3.71 -19.06 -15.28
N ASN A 115 -3.88 -20.35 -14.97
CA ASN A 115 -4.10 -20.81 -13.59
C ASN A 115 -2.89 -20.53 -12.70
N ALA A 116 -1.68 -20.84 -13.17
CA ALA A 116 -0.44 -20.60 -12.42
C ALA A 116 -0.20 -19.10 -12.18
N MET A 117 -0.44 -18.25 -13.19
CA MET A 117 -0.32 -16.79 -13.03
C MET A 117 -1.32 -16.24 -12.01
N ASN A 118 -2.57 -16.71 -12.04
CA ASN A 118 -3.58 -16.32 -11.07
C ASN A 118 -3.18 -16.70 -9.64
N GLU A 119 -2.63 -17.90 -9.44
CA GLU A 119 -2.15 -18.38 -8.14
C GLU A 119 -0.94 -17.57 -7.64
N ILE A 120 0.03 -17.28 -8.52
CA ILE A 120 1.21 -16.45 -8.22
C ILE A 120 0.79 -15.03 -7.86
N ASN A 121 -0.13 -14.43 -8.62
CA ASN A 121 -0.60 -13.07 -8.37
C ASN A 121 -1.43 -12.98 -7.08
N ALA A 122 -2.28 -13.96 -6.81
CA ALA A 122 -3.00 -14.05 -5.54
C ALA A 122 -2.02 -14.15 -4.35
N SER A 123 -1.02 -15.03 -4.46
CA SER A 123 0.01 -15.21 -3.45
C SER A 123 0.87 -13.96 -3.24
N ARG A 124 1.25 -13.27 -4.33
CA ARG A 124 2.01 -12.02 -4.27
C ARG A 124 1.23 -10.92 -3.56
N ARG A 125 -0.04 -10.70 -3.96
CA ARG A 125 -0.94 -9.73 -3.31
C ARG A 125 -1.15 -10.05 -1.83
N GLN A 126 -1.33 -11.32 -1.49
CA GLN A 126 -1.48 -11.74 -0.10
C GLN A 126 -0.20 -11.48 0.71
N ARG A 127 0.98 -11.72 0.12
CA ARG A 127 2.27 -11.47 0.76
C ARG A 127 2.54 -9.97 0.95
N GLU A 128 2.23 -9.15 -0.05
CA GLU A 128 2.33 -7.69 0.03
C GLU A 128 1.40 -7.15 1.12
N ALA A 129 0.13 -7.57 1.13
CA ALA A 129 -0.83 -7.18 2.17
C ALA A 129 -0.39 -7.62 3.57
N ALA A 130 0.15 -8.83 3.71
CA ALA A 130 0.69 -9.32 4.98
C ALA A 130 1.91 -8.52 5.45
N PHE A 131 2.79 -8.13 4.52
CA PHE A 131 3.97 -7.32 4.81
C PHE A 131 3.57 -5.90 5.26
N GLU A 132 2.69 -5.24 4.51
CA GLU A 132 2.18 -3.92 4.86
C GLU A 132 1.47 -3.91 6.21
N LYS A 133 0.64 -4.94 6.47
CA LYS A 133 -0.03 -5.10 7.76
C LYS A 133 0.98 -5.30 8.90
N GLY A 134 2.02 -6.11 8.69
CA GLY A 134 3.08 -6.31 9.68
C GLY A 134 3.85 -5.02 10.00
N GLU A 135 4.21 -4.23 8.98
CA GLU A 135 4.86 -2.93 9.18
C GLU A 135 3.93 -1.92 9.85
N ALA A 136 2.64 -1.91 9.51
CA ALA A 136 1.64 -1.07 10.17
C ALA A 136 1.49 -1.42 11.67
N GLU A 137 1.40 -2.71 12.01
CA GLU A 137 1.33 -3.17 13.41
C GLU A 137 2.57 -2.78 14.22
N LYS A 138 3.76 -2.92 13.63
CA LYS A 138 5.02 -2.49 14.24
C LYS A 138 5.04 -0.98 14.50
N LEU A 139 4.65 -0.18 13.51
CA LEU A 139 4.59 1.28 13.64
C LEU A 139 3.59 1.71 14.72
N LEU A 140 2.40 1.09 14.75
CA LEU A 140 1.40 1.34 15.78
C LEU A 140 1.95 1.05 17.19
N LYS A 141 2.66 -0.06 17.38
CA LYS A 141 3.25 -0.43 18.66
C LYS A 141 4.33 0.54 19.13
N ILE A 142 5.18 1.01 18.21
CA ILE A 142 6.21 2.02 18.49
C ILE A 142 5.54 3.33 18.91
N LYS A 143 4.60 3.84 18.10
CA LYS A 143 3.89 5.09 18.41
C LYS A 143 3.11 5.03 19.72
N ALA A 144 2.51 3.89 20.04
CA ALA A 144 1.83 3.69 21.32
C ALA A 144 2.82 3.77 22.50
N SER A 145 4.01 3.18 22.35
CA SER A 145 5.05 3.21 23.38
C SER A 145 5.66 4.61 23.55
N GLU A 146 5.87 5.34 22.44
CA GLU A 146 6.28 6.74 22.45
C GLU A 146 5.24 7.64 23.12
N ALA A 147 3.96 7.43 22.80
CA ALA A 147 2.86 8.17 23.42
C ALA A 147 2.77 7.93 24.94
N ASP A 148 2.94 6.69 25.40
CA ASP A 148 2.95 6.36 26.84
C ASP A 148 4.17 6.99 27.56
N ALA A 149 5.35 6.92 26.95
CA ALA A 149 6.55 7.55 27.50
C ALA A 149 6.40 9.07 27.60
N GLU A 150 5.85 9.71 26.57
CA GLU A 150 5.63 11.15 26.53
C GLU A 150 4.55 11.60 27.52
N ALA A 151 3.47 10.81 27.66
CA ALA A 151 2.43 11.06 28.66
C ALA A 151 3.00 11.04 30.09
N LYS A 152 3.84 10.05 30.42
CA LYS A 152 4.53 9.96 31.72
C LYS A 152 5.47 11.14 31.95
N ARG A 153 6.21 11.55 30.92
CA ARG A 153 7.11 12.72 30.98
C ARG A 153 6.33 14.00 31.28
N LEU A 154 5.26 14.26 30.52
CA LEU A 154 4.39 15.42 30.70
C LEU A 154 3.73 15.44 32.08
N ALA A 155 3.25 14.28 32.56
CA ALA A 155 2.71 14.15 33.92
C ALA A 155 3.76 14.47 34.99
N GLY A 156 4.99 13.98 34.83
CA GLY A 156 6.11 14.29 35.73
C GLY A 156 6.44 15.78 35.78
N VAL A 157 6.53 16.44 34.62
CA VAL A 157 6.75 17.89 34.51
C VAL A 157 5.59 18.65 35.15
N GLY A 158 4.35 18.23 34.90
CA GLY A 158 3.15 18.81 35.52
C GLY A 158 3.19 18.75 37.04
N MET A 159 3.56 17.60 37.62
CA MET A 159 3.72 17.44 39.07
C MET A 159 4.83 18.33 39.64
N ALA A 160 5.98 18.41 38.97
CA ALA A 160 7.08 19.28 39.41
C ALA A 160 6.68 20.76 39.40
N ASN A 161 6.03 21.21 38.33
CA ASN A 161 5.54 22.58 38.19
C ASN A 161 4.46 22.89 39.25
N MET A 162 3.52 21.96 39.50
CA MET A 162 2.53 22.10 40.57
C MET A 162 3.22 22.26 41.93
N ARG A 163 4.21 21.42 42.25
CA ARG A 163 4.96 21.53 43.53
C ARG A 163 5.71 22.86 43.65
N ALA A 164 6.32 23.34 42.57
CA ALA A 164 7.00 24.63 42.57
C ALA A 164 6.03 25.80 42.79
N ALA A 165 4.88 25.78 42.12
CA ALA A 165 3.83 26.78 42.29
C ALA A 165 3.26 26.77 43.71
N MET A 166 3.03 25.59 44.31
CA MET A 166 2.62 25.46 45.71
C MET A 166 3.67 26.05 46.67
N ALA A 167 4.95 25.70 46.49
CA ALA A 167 6.04 26.24 47.32
C ALA A 167 6.13 27.77 47.24
N GLN A 168 5.96 28.33 46.04
CA GLN A 168 5.93 29.78 45.84
C GLN A 168 4.72 30.41 46.56
N GLY A 169 3.52 29.83 46.41
CA GLY A 169 2.32 30.30 47.09
C GLY A 169 2.45 30.27 48.62
N PHE A 170 3.13 29.27 49.19
CA PHE A 170 3.45 29.23 50.62
C PHE A 170 4.42 30.34 51.04
N GLN A 171 5.47 30.60 50.24
CA GLN A 171 6.40 31.70 50.52
C GLN A 171 5.68 33.07 50.53
N ASP A 172 4.81 33.31 49.56
CA ASP A 172 4.06 34.57 49.48
C ASP A 172 3.07 34.69 50.65
N SER A 173 2.39 33.60 51.01
CA SER A 173 1.52 33.55 52.20
C SER A 173 2.28 33.86 53.49
N MET A 174 3.51 33.34 53.62
CA MET A 174 4.38 33.56 54.77
C MET A 174 4.84 35.02 54.89
N LYS A 175 5.20 35.66 53.77
CA LYS A 175 5.52 37.09 53.73
C LYS A 175 4.32 37.94 54.18
N PHE A 176 3.13 37.66 53.65
CA PHE A 176 1.92 38.39 54.01
C PHE A 176 1.57 38.30 55.51
N MET A 177 1.72 37.11 56.11
CA MET A 177 1.50 36.92 57.55
C MET A 177 2.55 37.64 58.42
N LYS A 178 3.80 37.70 57.97
CA LYS A 178 4.89 38.41 58.65
C LYS A 178 4.71 39.93 58.62
N ASP A 179 4.26 40.47 57.50
CA ASP A 179 3.91 41.90 57.35
C ASP A 179 2.70 42.30 58.21
N SER A 180 1.82 41.34 58.54
CA SER A 180 0.65 41.53 59.40
C SER A 180 0.99 41.55 60.91
N GLY A 181 2.26 41.38 61.28
CA GLY A 181 2.74 41.46 62.66
C GLY A 181 2.66 40.17 63.48
N MET A 182 2.36 39.01 62.85
CA MET A 182 2.38 37.71 63.53
C MET A 182 3.80 37.16 63.69
N ASN A 183 4.04 36.43 64.79
CA ASN A 183 5.33 35.80 65.07
C ASN A 183 5.56 34.58 64.14
N GLU A 184 6.80 34.32 63.75
CA GLU A 184 7.14 33.34 62.69
C GLU A 184 6.69 31.90 63.03
N GLN A 185 6.63 31.57 64.33
CA GLN A 185 6.14 30.28 64.83
C GLN A 185 4.61 30.14 64.77
N GLU A 186 3.86 31.23 64.99
CA GLU A 186 2.39 31.21 64.93
C GLU A 186 1.89 31.13 63.49
N ALA A 187 2.55 31.84 62.56
CA ALA A 187 2.25 31.76 61.13
C ALA A 187 2.49 30.35 60.57
N MET A 188 3.56 29.68 61.01
CA MET A 188 3.85 28.30 60.60
C MET A 188 2.84 27.29 61.15
N HIS A 189 2.41 27.44 62.41
CA HIS A 189 1.38 26.59 63.01
C HIS A 189 0.04 26.73 62.27
N MET A 190 -0.39 27.96 61.99
CA MET A 190 -1.63 28.23 61.27
C MET A 190 -1.59 27.64 59.84
N MET A 191 -0.45 27.72 59.15
CA MET A 191 -0.24 27.12 57.82
C MET A 191 -0.35 25.59 57.83
N ILE A 192 0.25 24.92 58.83
CA ILE A 192 0.15 23.47 58.95
C ILE A 192 -1.30 23.04 59.22
N MET A 193 -2.03 23.80 60.02
CA MET A 193 -3.44 23.53 60.31
C MET A 193 -4.36 23.72 59.10
N THR A 194 -4.16 24.78 58.29
CA THR A 194 -4.91 24.93 57.03
C THR A 194 -4.58 23.83 56.03
N GLN A 195 -3.31 23.46 55.86
CA GLN A 195 -2.93 22.36 54.97
C GLN A 195 -3.53 21.01 55.43
N TYR A 196 -3.55 20.77 56.74
CA TYR A 196 -4.19 19.57 57.31
C TYR A 196 -5.70 19.55 57.05
N LEU A 197 -6.39 20.70 57.18
CA LEU A 197 -7.82 20.80 56.88
C LEU A 197 -8.11 20.65 55.38
N ASP A 198 -7.26 21.20 54.51
CA ASP A 198 -7.40 21.06 53.05
C ASP A 198 -7.18 19.60 52.61
N THR A 199 -6.15 18.94 53.14
CA THR A 199 -5.94 17.49 52.88
C THR A 199 -7.10 16.64 53.39
N LEU A 200 -7.66 16.96 54.55
CA LEU A 200 -8.88 16.31 55.05
C LEU A 200 -10.08 16.54 54.13
N LYS A 201 -10.25 17.74 53.59
CA LYS A 201 -11.35 18.08 52.67
C LYS A 201 -11.23 17.34 51.34
N GLU A 202 -10.02 17.25 50.79
CA GLU A 202 -9.74 16.50 49.56
C GLU A 202 -9.96 14.99 49.77
N PHE A 203 -9.53 14.47 50.91
CA PHE A 203 -9.74 13.07 51.31
C PHE A 203 -11.23 12.74 51.55
N ALA A 204 -11.98 13.65 52.19
CA ALA A 204 -13.42 13.52 52.40
C ALA A 204 -14.23 13.56 51.08
N GLY A 205 -13.67 14.13 50.01
CA GLY A 205 -14.24 14.11 48.66
C GLY A 205 -13.96 12.83 47.88
N SER A 206 -12.93 12.06 48.23
CA SER A 206 -12.60 10.78 47.59
C SER A 206 -13.38 9.63 48.23
N HIS A 207 -14.18 8.88 47.46
CA HIS A 207 -14.95 7.76 47.99
C HIS A 207 -14.04 6.56 48.30
N GLY A 208 -13.85 6.24 49.59
CA GLY A 208 -13.38 4.90 50.04
C GLY A 208 -12.04 4.82 50.79
N SER A 209 -11.70 5.77 51.67
CA SER A 209 -10.39 5.79 52.33
C SER A 209 -10.47 5.84 53.87
N ILE A 210 -9.66 4.99 54.54
CA ILE A 210 -9.59 4.83 56.02
C ILE A 210 -8.61 5.86 56.59
N VAL A 211 -9.08 6.64 57.58
CA VAL A 211 -8.27 7.66 58.28
C VAL A 211 -7.55 7.01 59.47
N VAL A 212 -6.21 7.04 59.48
CA VAL A 212 -5.39 6.72 60.66
C VAL A 212 -4.89 8.05 61.25
N PRO A 213 -5.33 8.47 62.46
CA PRO A 213 -4.92 9.75 63.02
C PRO A 213 -3.43 9.74 63.40
N HIS A 214 -2.65 10.67 62.86
CA HIS A 214 -1.37 11.08 63.47
C HIS A 214 -1.49 12.53 63.94
N ALA A 215 -0.97 12.85 65.13
CA ALA A 215 -0.91 14.22 65.62
C ALA A 215 0.37 14.91 65.09
N PRO A 216 0.32 16.14 64.59
CA PRO A 216 1.49 16.86 64.08
C PRO A 216 2.56 17.18 65.14
N ALA A 217 2.23 17.03 66.43
CA ALA A 217 3.19 17.15 67.53
C ALA A 217 4.25 16.02 67.58
N ALA A 218 4.11 14.96 66.77
CA ALA A 218 5.01 13.81 66.80
C ALA A 218 6.32 13.96 65.98
N ILE A 219 6.61 15.14 65.39
CA ILE A 219 7.74 15.34 64.45
C ILE A 219 8.85 16.26 65.01
N GLN A 220 8.88 16.57 66.32
CA GLN A 220 10.01 17.29 66.93
C GLN A 220 10.81 16.42 67.92
N GLU A 221 11.92 15.85 67.44
CA GLU A 221 13.29 15.90 67.99
C GLU A 221 14.12 14.68 67.55
N PRO A 222 15.23 14.83 66.81
CA PRO A 222 16.30 13.85 66.81
C PRO A 222 17.18 14.04 68.06
N SER A 223 16.94 13.25 69.11
CA SER A 223 17.81 13.24 70.30
C SER A 223 19.03 12.32 70.10
N PRO A 224 20.24 12.69 70.58
CA PRO A 224 21.49 11.98 70.32
C PRO A 224 21.87 11.01 71.45
N THR A 225 21.87 9.69 71.20
CA THR A 225 22.61 8.65 71.96
C THR A 225 22.27 7.30 71.31
N GLY A 226 23.14 6.32 71.11
CA GLY A 226 24.52 6.13 71.46
C GLY A 226 24.97 4.79 70.88
N SER A 227 26.26 4.72 70.61
CA SER A 227 27.05 3.56 70.21
C SER A 227 26.74 2.27 71.00
N GLN A 228 26.70 1.13 70.31
CA GLN A 228 27.29 -0.19 70.66
C GLN A 228 26.69 -1.24 69.69
N MET A 229 27.43 -1.70 68.69
CA MET A 229 28.48 -2.75 68.71
C MET A 229 27.93 -4.18 68.60
N VAL A 230 28.55 -4.88 67.63
CA VAL A 230 28.60 -6.32 67.32
C VAL A 230 27.45 -6.89 66.49
#